data_AF-D3PBY5-F1
#
_entry.id   AF-D3PBY5-F1
#
_cell.length_a   1.000
_cell.length_b   1.000
_cell.length_c   1.000
_cell.angle_alpha   90.00
_cell.angle_beta   90.00
_cell.angle_gamma   90.00
#
_symmetry.space_group_name_H-M   'P 1'
#
loop_
_entity.id
_entity.type
_entity.pdbx_description
1 polymer ?
#
loop_
_entity_poly.entity_id
_entity_poly.type
_entity_poly.pdbx_seq_one_letter_code
_entity_poly.pdbx_strand_id
1 'polypeptide(L)'
;MNTKVKYFYTQKFNNLLQEENYQVAEKILKNHLKDEYLPHKEKSKVYELLGVLKFQTGNYSLAKKYYNLSLKYNIQNINSLLNLSNILIIENKFYDAINLLKKYIPFLKGRKEILKTLVSCYSFIGDITHSKIIFDKITTKDNVDEQTYVDYSYGYVLNKNFEEAKKILLTGLSKYPDSFILFDAYEEFTEIEVNMKNIKKEVLIPFLKNLNKLVFVKAATLLTENMCIRGYFNFEIEKGLDLIKIFHDNNLNIKDSVLLAAICEYFTTLSISDAEFTLNTIANFYNLNKSRLKKHVLNIETEFSETVETFLSELNLFYNIELDKISEELDGFDE
;
A
#
# COMPACT_ATOMS: atom_id res chain seq x y z
N MET A 1 -11.12 19.01 35.99
CA MET A 1 -11.18 20.00 34.90
C MET A 1 -12.56 19.97 34.26
N ASN A 2 -13.21 21.11 34.04
CA ASN A 2 -14.61 21.21 33.61
C ASN A 2 -14.75 20.76 32.15
N THR A 3 -15.78 19.97 31.80
CA THR A 3 -16.05 19.38 30.47
C THR A 3 -16.00 20.42 29.34
N LYS A 4 -16.31 21.69 29.66
CA LYS A 4 -16.22 22.84 28.76
C LYS A 4 -14.79 23.13 28.25
N VAL A 5 -13.76 22.95 29.08
CA VAL A 5 -12.37 23.23 28.70
C VAL A 5 -11.88 22.20 27.68
N LYS A 6 -12.25 20.93 27.86
CA LYS A 6 -11.91 19.84 26.93
C LYS A 6 -12.51 20.05 25.52
N TYR A 7 -13.76 20.53 25.47
CA TYR A 7 -14.44 20.83 24.21
C TYR A 7 -13.79 22.00 23.47
N PHE A 8 -13.40 23.05 24.21
CA PHE A 8 -12.77 24.24 23.65
C PHE A 8 -11.44 23.95 22.93
N TYR A 9 -10.56 23.13 23.51
CA TYR A 9 -9.27 22.82 22.89
C TYR A 9 -9.39 21.97 21.63
N THR A 10 -10.33 21.02 21.61
CA THR A 10 -10.51 20.16 20.43
C THR A 10 -11.12 20.95 19.27
N GLN A 11 -12.12 21.79 19.54
CA GLN A 11 -12.72 22.65 18.51
C GLN A 11 -11.73 23.69 17.99
N LYS A 12 -11.02 24.39 18.88
CA LYS A 12 -10.01 25.37 18.47
C LYS A 12 -8.88 24.72 17.66
N PHE A 13 -8.45 23.53 18.04
CA PHE A 13 -7.46 22.76 17.26
C PHE A 13 -8.00 22.40 15.87
N ASN A 14 -9.24 21.90 15.78
CA ASN A 14 -9.85 21.53 14.50
C ASN A 14 -9.99 22.74 13.58
N ASN A 15 -10.41 23.90 14.10
CA ASN A 15 -10.48 25.14 13.31
C ASN A 15 -9.09 25.54 12.80
N LEU A 16 -8.06 25.50 13.65
CA LEU A 16 -6.69 25.83 13.23
C LEU A 16 -6.13 24.85 12.21
N LEU A 17 -6.54 23.57 12.23
CA LEU A 17 -6.20 22.62 11.17
C LEU A 17 -6.88 22.97 9.85
N GLN A 18 -8.17 23.34 9.89
CA GLN A 18 -8.91 23.77 8.70
C GLN A 18 -8.34 25.05 8.09
N GLU A 19 -7.83 25.96 8.93
CA GLU A 19 -7.15 27.19 8.52
C GLU A 19 -5.66 26.95 8.17
N GLU A 20 -5.18 25.70 8.17
CA GLU A 20 -3.78 25.32 7.95
C GLU A 20 -2.74 26.02 8.85
N ASN A 21 -3.19 26.53 10.00
CA ASN A 21 -2.36 27.24 10.96
C ASN A 21 -1.64 26.28 11.92
N TYR A 22 -0.85 25.36 11.33
CA TYR A 22 -0.20 24.25 12.03
C TYR A 22 0.76 24.71 13.13
N GLN A 23 1.48 25.83 12.94
CA GLN A 23 2.44 26.32 13.93
C GLN A 23 1.73 26.78 15.22
N VAL A 24 0.61 27.50 15.09
CA VAL A 24 -0.17 27.97 16.24
C VAL A 24 -0.84 26.80 16.95
N ALA A 25 -1.42 25.86 16.19
CA ALA A 25 -2.01 24.64 16.75
C ALA A 25 -0.98 23.84 17.57
N GLU A 26 0.23 23.63 17.03
CA GLU A 26 1.30 22.93 17.74
C GLU A 26 1.74 23.67 19.01
N LYS A 27 1.89 25.00 18.95
CA LYS A 27 2.27 25.82 20.11
C LYS A 27 1.25 25.71 21.24
N ILE A 28 -0.04 25.75 20.92
CA ILE A 28 -1.13 25.60 21.89
C ILE A 28 -1.06 24.22 22.57
N LEU A 29 -0.94 23.15 21.78
CA LEU A 29 -0.86 21.78 22.31
C LEU A 29 0.39 21.57 23.19
N LYS A 30 1.56 22.05 22.75
CA LYS A 30 2.80 21.97 23.53
C LYS A 30 2.72 22.76 24.82
N ASN A 31 2.08 23.94 24.81
CA ASN A 31 1.87 24.71 26.04
C ASN A 31 0.91 23.99 27.00
N HIS A 32 -0.12 23.33 26.48
CA HIS A 32 -1.04 22.56 27.33
C HIS A 32 -0.33 21.36 28.00
N LEU A 33 0.64 20.73 27.33
CA LEU A 33 1.48 19.68 27.93
C LEU A 33 2.40 20.14 29.06
N LYS A 34 2.61 21.46 29.25
CA LYS A 34 3.42 22.00 30.35
C LYS A 34 2.69 21.99 31.69
N ASP A 35 1.39 21.76 31.69
CA ASP A 35 0.63 21.59 32.94
C ASP A 35 1.06 20.27 33.61
N GLU A 36 1.74 20.38 34.75
CA GLU A 36 2.27 19.24 35.52
C GLU A 36 1.15 18.33 36.06
N TYR A 37 -0.06 18.87 36.23
CA TYR A 37 -1.21 18.15 36.77
C TYR A 37 -2.13 17.60 35.68
N LEU A 38 -1.70 17.63 34.41
CA LEU A 38 -2.49 17.15 33.29
C LEU A 38 -2.75 15.63 33.41
N PRO A 39 -4.01 15.18 33.51
CA PRO A 39 -4.32 13.75 33.65
C PRO A 39 -3.75 12.91 32.50
N HIS A 40 -3.30 11.69 32.79
CA HIS A 40 -2.73 10.78 31.78
C HIS A 40 -3.61 10.61 30.53
N LYS A 41 -4.93 10.48 30.71
CA LYS A 41 -5.89 10.35 29.60
C LYS A 41 -5.95 11.62 28.73
N GLU A 42 -5.82 12.79 29.33
CA GLU A 42 -5.79 14.07 28.61
C GLU A 42 -4.44 14.27 27.93
N LYS A 43 -3.33 13.97 28.62
CA LYS A 43 -1.99 13.97 28.05
C LYS A 43 -1.89 13.06 26.83
N SER A 44 -2.50 11.87 26.88
CA SER A 44 -2.65 10.98 25.73
C SER A 44 -3.38 11.66 24.57
N LYS A 45 -4.53 12.31 24.82
CA LYS A 45 -5.27 13.02 23.76
C LYS A 45 -4.46 14.17 23.16
N VAL A 46 -3.71 14.92 23.95
CA VAL A 46 -2.86 16.01 23.43
C VAL A 46 -1.75 15.46 22.53
N TYR A 47 -1.11 14.36 22.92
CA TYR A 47 -0.12 13.69 22.05
C TYR A 47 -0.76 13.08 20.79
N GLU A 48 -1.98 12.55 20.85
CA GLU A 48 -2.72 12.13 19.66
C GLU A 48 -2.89 13.28 18.68
N LEU A 49 -3.36 14.45 19.13
CA LEU A 49 -3.57 15.63 18.29
C LEU A 49 -2.25 16.17 17.70
N LEU A 50 -1.17 16.15 18.49
CA LEU A 50 0.17 16.47 17.96
C LEU A 50 0.60 15.48 16.88
N GLY A 51 0.28 14.20 17.04
CA GLY A 51 0.50 13.18 16.01
C GLY A 51 -0.28 13.47 14.74
N VAL A 52 -1.56 13.82 14.85
CA VAL A 52 -2.42 14.19 13.71
C VAL A 52 -1.84 15.38 12.97
N LEU A 53 -1.43 16.42 13.69
CA LEU A 53 -0.81 17.61 13.10
C LEU A 53 0.45 17.25 12.32
N LYS A 54 1.33 16.42 12.88
CA LYS A 54 2.56 16.01 12.18
C LYS A 54 2.31 15.08 11.01
N PHE A 55 1.25 14.28 11.07
CA PHE A 55 0.79 13.48 9.94
C PHE A 55 0.34 14.37 8.78
N GLN A 56 -0.50 15.38 9.05
CA GLN A 56 -1.00 16.33 8.05
C GLN A 56 0.14 17.13 7.37
N THR A 57 1.22 17.43 8.10
CA THR A 57 2.41 18.09 7.53
C THR A 57 3.42 17.12 6.91
N GLY A 58 3.05 15.87 6.63
CA GLY A 58 3.92 14.83 6.05
C GLY A 58 5.09 14.34 6.94
N ASN A 59 5.17 14.79 8.20
CA ASN A 59 6.25 14.41 9.13
C ASN A 59 5.89 13.12 9.87
N TYR A 60 5.87 12.00 9.14
CA TYR A 60 5.49 10.69 9.66
C TYR A 60 6.38 10.20 10.81
N SER A 61 7.67 10.51 10.78
CA SER A 61 8.60 10.15 11.87
C SER A 61 8.16 10.76 13.21
N LEU A 62 7.88 12.06 13.22
CA LEU A 62 7.46 12.75 14.44
C LEU A 62 6.02 12.39 14.83
N ALA A 63 5.14 12.17 13.85
CA ALA A 63 3.78 11.68 14.09
C ALA A 63 3.80 10.33 14.83
N LYS A 64 4.60 9.36 14.37
CA LYS A 64 4.80 8.07 15.05
C LYS A 64 5.30 8.24 16.47
N LYS A 65 6.25 9.15 16.73
CA LYS A 65 6.73 9.45 18.09
C LYS A 65 5.60 9.93 18.99
N TYR A 66 4.76 10.84 18.50
CA TYR A 66 3.63 11.37 19.28
C TYR A 66 2.53 10.34 19.51
N TYR A 67 2.17 9.51 18.52
CA TYR A 67 1.21 8.42 18.75
C TYR A 67 1.72 7.39 19.76
N ASN A 68 3.00 7.03 19.72
CA ASN A 68 3.60 6.15 20.73
C ASN A 68 3.57 6.77 22.13
N LEU A 69 3.84 8.08 22.26
CA LEU A 69 3.66 8.79 23.54
C LEU A 69 2.20 8.75 23.99
N SER A 70 1.25 8.97 23.07
CA SER A 70 -0.17 8.87 23.39
C SER A 70 -0.56 7.51 23.95
N LEU A 71 -0.12 6.43 23.31
CA LEU A 71 -0.38 5.05 23.75
C LEU A 71 0.34 4.70 25.05
N LYS A 72 1.52 5.28 25.32
CA LYS A 72 2.21 5.18 26.62
C LYS A 72 1.38 5.77 27.76
N TYR A 73 0.69 6.89 27.52
CA TYR A 73 -0.15 7.54 28.52
C TYR A 73 -1.54 6.90 28.65
N ASN A 74 -2.07 6.32 27.58
CA ASN A 74 -3.33 5.59 27.58
C ASN A 74 -3.34 4.51 26.48
N ILE A 75 -3.15 3.25 26.89
CA ILE A 75 -3.15 2.08 26.00
C ILE A 75 -4.49 1.88 25.27
N GLN A 76 -5.58 2.47 25.78
CA GLN A 76 -6.91 2.38 25.19
C GLN A 76 -7.21 3.52 24.19
N ASN A 77 -6.24 4.36 23.86
CA ASN A 77 -6.43 5.41 22.84
C ASN A 77 -6.46 4.80 21.43
N ILE A 78 -7.66 4.42 20.98
CA ILE A 78 -7.88 3.80 19.67
C ILE A 78 -7.44 4.69 18.50
N ASN A 79 -7.66 6.01 18.58
CA ASN A 79 -7.31 6.92 17.49
C ASN A 79 -5.80 6.95 17.26
N SER A 80 -5.01 6.97 18.33
CA SER A 80 -3.55 6.92 18.21
C SER A 80 -3.06 5.58 17.68
N LEU A 81 -3.73 4.48 18.05
CA LEU A 81 -3.40 3.16 17.51
C LEU A 81 -3.69 3.09 16.01
N LEU A 82 -4.89 3.50 15.58
CA LEU A 82 -5.31 3.47 14.18
C LEU A 82 -4.46 4.42 13.33
N ASN A 83 -4.17 5.63 13.81
CA ASN A 83 -3.32 6.56 13.06
C ASN A 83 -1.87 6.06 12.97
N LEU A 84 -1.35 5.39 14.01
CA LEU A 84 -0.03 4.77 13.95
C LEU A 84 -0.02 3.60 12.96
N SER A 85 -1.05 2.75 12.94
CA SER A 85 -1.14 1.68 11.93
C SER A 85 -1.31 2.23 10.52
N ASN A 86 -2.03 3.33 10.33
CA ASN A 86 -2.20 3.97 9.03
C ASN A 86 -0.88 4.50 8.47
N ILE A 87 -0.02 5.08 9.32
CA ILE A 87 1.35 5.44 8.89
C ILE A 87 2.13 4.19 8.44
N LEU A 88 2.01 3.10 9.19
CA LEU A 88 2.70 1.85 8.81
C LEU A 88 2.16 1.32 7.48
N ILE A 89 0.85 1.39 7.23
CA ILE A 89 0.22 1.03 5.95
C ILE A 89 0.72 1.92 4.80
N ILE A 90 0.75 3.25 4.99
CA ILE A 90 1.30 4.20 3.99
C ILE A 90 2.77 3.89 3.68
N GLU A 91 3.55 3.48 4.68
CA GLU A 91 4.93 3.03 4.51
C GLU A 91 5.05 1.59 3.94
N ASN A 92 3.94 0.98 3.53
CA ASN A 92 3.82 -0.42 3.10
C ASN A 92 4.25 -1.46 4.16
N LYS A 93 4.36 -1.10 5.43
CA LYS A 93 4.77 -1.99 6.55
C LYS A 93 3.57 -2.74 7.13
N PHE A 94 2.88 -3.52 6.31
CA PHE A 94 1.66 -4.24 6.71
C PHE A 94 1.88 -5.22 7.87
N TYR A 95 2.99 -5.96 7.88
CA TYR A 95 3.33 -6.88 8.98
C TYR A 95 3.53 -6.15 10.32
N ASP A 96 4.19 -4.99 10.30
CA ASP A 96 4.35 -4.16 11.50
C ASP A 96 3.00 -3.63 11.99
N ALA A 97 2.13 -3.22 11.07
CA ALA A 97 0.77 -2.79 11.38
C ALA A 97 -0.04 -3.93 12.02
N ILE A 98 0.02 -5.15 11.45
CA ILE A 98 -0.65 -6.33 12.00
C ILE A 98 -0.15 -6.63 13.42
N ASN A 99 1.18 -6.65 13.62
CA ASN A 99 1.79 -6.93 14.92
C ASN A 99 1.39 -5.87 15.96
N LEU A 100 1.39 -4.60 15.56
CA LEU A 100 0.92 -3.50 16.39
C LEU A 100 -0.54 -3.68 16.78
N LEU A 101 -1.45 -3.89 15.82
CA LEU A 101 -2.88 -4.02 16.08
C LEU A 101 -3.18 -5.24 16.97
N LYS A 102 -2.56 -6.40 16.69
CA LYS A 102 -2.69 -7.63 17.50
C LYS A 102 -2.24 -7.44 18.95
N LYS A 103 -1.16 -6.70 19.17
CA LYS A 103 -0.66 -6.39 20.52
C LYS A 103 -1.70 -5.63 21.35
N TYR A 104 -2.50 -4.76 20.73
CA TYR A 104 -3.43 -3.87 21.43
C TYR A 104 -4.87 -4.39 21.48
N ILE A 105 -5.25 -5.36 20.64
CA ILE A 105 -6.59 -6.00 20.64
C ILE A 105 -7.09 -6.40 22.03
N PRO A 106 -6.30 -7.06 22.91
CA PRO A 106 -6.79 -7.52 24.21
C PRO A 106 -7.28 -6.39 25.12
N PHE A 107 -6.76 -5.18 24.95
CA PHE A 107 -7.10 -3.98 25.74
C PHE A 107 -8.29 -3.21 25.15
N LEU A 108 -8.65 -3.49 23.90
CA LEU A 108 -9.61 -2.73 23.09
C LEU A 108 -10.79 -3.62 22.66
N LYS A 109 -11.14 -4.63 23.47
CA LYS A 109 -12.10 -5.70 23.14
C LYS A 109 -13.30 -5.19 22.35
N GLY A 110 -13.45 -5.71 21.12
CA GLY A 110 -14.64 -5.50 20.28
C GLY A 110 -14.66 -4.20 19.48
N ARG A 111 -13.55 -3.46 19.36
CA ARG A 111 -13.46 -2.29 18.48
C ARG A 111 -13.38 -2.72 17.02
N LYS A 112 -14.45 -2.48 16.26
CA LYS A 112 -14.62 -2.93 14.87
C LYS A 112 -13.59 -2.28 13.95
N GLU A 113 -13.24 -1.03 14.20
CA GLU A 113 -12.30 -0.26 13.40
C GLU A 113 -10.93 -0.95 13.34
N ILE A 114 -10.46 -1.51 14.46
CA ILE A 114 -9.21 -2.28 14.53
C ILE A 114 -9.31 -3.56 13.69
N LEU A 115 -10.47 -4.23 13.74
CA LEU A 115 -10.70 -5.45 12.98
C LEU A 115 -10.79 -5.16 11.48
N LYS A 116 -11.40 -4.03 11.07
CA LYS A 116 -11.41 -3.56 9.68
C LYS A 116 -10.00 -3.32 9.17
N THR A 117 -9.19 -2.54 9.91
CA THR A 117 -7.78 -2.30 9.53
C THR A 117 -6.99 -3.61 9.44
N LEU A 118 -7.27 -4.59 10.30
CA LEU A 118 -6.64 -5.92 10.19
C LEU A 118 -7.09 -6.68 8.94
N VAL A 119 -8.37 -6.64 8.56
CA VAL A 119 -8.84 -7.20 7.28
C VAL A 119 -8.05 -6.57 6.15
N SER A 120 -7.96 -5.25 6.10
CA SER A 120 -7.19 -4.53 5.07
C SER A 120 -5.73 -5.00 5.06
N CYS A 121 -5.03 -4.98 6.20
CA CYS A 121 -3.63 -5.39 6.24
C CYS A 121 -3.43 -6.85 5.81
N TYR A 122 -4.29 -7.78 6.26
CA TYR A 122 -4.18 -9.19 5.88
C TYR A 122 -4.47 -9.40 4.39
N SER A 123 -5.44 -8.68 3.84
CA SER A 123 -5.73 -8.69 2.40
C SER A 123 -4.57 -8.14 1.57
N PHE A 124 -3.97 -7.02 1.96
CA PHE A 124 -2.85 -6.40 1.23
C PHE A 124 -1.58 -7.26 1.21
N ILE A 125 -1.41 -8.19 2.16
CA ILE A 125 -0.33 -9.18 2.13
C ILE A 125 -0.75 -10.53 1.50
N GLY A 126 -1.97 -10.62 0.95
CA GLY A 126 -2.50 -11.84 0.34
C GLY A 126 -2.90 -12.94 1.32
N ASP A 127 -2.92 -12.69 2.64
CA ASP A 127 -3.33 -13.67 3.65
C ASP A 127 -4.86 -13.69 3.80
N ILE A 128 -5.51 -14.25 2.78
CA ILE A 128 -6.97 -14.35 2.72
C ILE A 128 -7.52 -15.18 3.89
N THR A 129 -6.76 -16.15 4.40
CA THR A 129 -7.23 -17.03 5.48
C THR A 129 -7.52 -16.22 6.73
N HIS A 130 -6.56 -15.41 7.19
CA HIS A 130 -6.77 -14.56 8.36
C HIS A 130 -7.74 -13.41 8.06
N SER A 131 -7.65 -12.82 6.86
CA SER A 131 -8.57 -11.76 6.43
C SER A 131 -10.02 -12.23 6.51
N LYS A 132 -10.33 -13.41 5.96
CA LYS A 132 -11.65 -14.04 5.98
C LYS A 132 -12.18 -14.28 7.39
N ILE A 133 -11.36 -14.87 8.27
CA ILE A 133 -11.77 -15.15 9.66
C ILE A 133 -12.22 -13.86 10.37
N ILE A 134 -11.50 -12.75 10.14
CA ILE A 134 -11.83 -11.47 10.76
C ILE A 134 -13.04 -10.84 10.07
N PHE A 135 -13.09 -10.87 8.74
CA PHE A 135 -14.19 -10.34 7.94
C PHE A 135 -15.54 -11.00 8.29
N ASP A 136 -15.60 -12.33 8.35
CA ASP A 136 -16.78 -13.09 8.73
C ASP A 136 -17.24 -12.75 10.17
N LYS A 137 -16.29 -12.47 11.07
CA LYS A 137 -16.57 -12.07 12.45
C LYS A 137 -17.19 -10.67 12.56
N ILE A 138 -16.82 -9.73 11.68
CA ILE A 138 -17.34 -8.36 11.73
C ILE A 138 -18.63 -8.19 10.92
N THR A 139 -18.81 -8.94 9.83
CA THR A 139 -20.03 -8.89 8.99
C THR A 139 -21.26 -9.52 9.67
N THR A 140 -21.06 -10.50 10.55
CA THR A 140 -22.16 -11.18 11.27
C THR A 140 -22.80 -10.33 12.38
N LYS A 141 -22.18 -9.20 12.77
CA LYS A 141 -22.56 -8.46 13.98
C LYS A 141 -23.04 -7.03 13.78
N ASP A 142 -22.97 -6.44 12.57
CA ASP A 142 -23.49 -5.11 12.15
C ASP A 142 -22.89 -4.71 10.78
N ASN A 143 -23.37 -3.59 10.19
CA ASN A 143 -22.90 -3.02 8.92
C ASN A 143 -21.37 -2.78 8.87
N VAL A 144 -20.72 -3.54 8.01
CA VAL A 144 -19.35 -3.34 7.51
C VAL A 144 -19.42 -2.33 6.38
N ASP A 145 -18.54 -1.33 6.37
CA ASP A 145 -18.57 -0.27 5.34
C ASP A 145 -18.11 -0.79 3.97
N GLU A 146 -18.37 0.00 2.95
CA GLU A 146 -18.06 -0.26 1.54
C GLU A 146 -16.58 -0.56 1.35
N GLN A 147 -15.69 0.25 1.94
CA GLN A 147 -14.24 0.07 1.83
C GLN A 147 -13.77 -1.29 2.34
N THR A 148 -14.34 -1.81 3.42
CA THR A 148 -13.93 -3.10 3.96
C THR A 148 -14.26 -4.26 3.00
N TYR A 149 -15.32 -4.16 2.18
CA TYR A 149 -15.56 -5.16 1.11
C TYR A 149 -14.50 -5.06 0.02
N VAL A 150 -14.14 -3.84 -0.41
CA VAL A 150 -13.08 -3.60 -1.40
C VAL A 150 -11.77 -4.19 -0.89
N ASP A 151 -11.33 -3.79 0.29
CA ASP A 151 -10.09 -4.28 0.91
C ASP A 151 -10.09 -5.81 1.04
N TYR A 152 -11.20 -6.42 1.45
CA TYR A 152 -11.29 -7.88 1.54
C TYR A 152 -11.20 -8.56 0.17
N SER A 153 -11.91 -8.04 -0.83
CA SER A 153 -11.91 -8.56 -2.19
C SER A 153 -10.55 -8.41 -2.88
N TYR A 154 -9.79 -7.34 -2.59
CA TYR A 154 -8.43 -7.15 -3.12
C TYR A 154 -7.48 -8.28 -2.70
N GLY A 155 -7.66 -8.84 -1.50
CA GLY A 155 -6.91 -10.03 -1.08
C GLY A 155 -7.08 -11.22 -2.03
N TYR A 156 -8.28 -11.41 -2.57
CA TYR A 156 -8.56 -12.43 -3.59
C TYR A 156 -7.95 -12.11 -4.94
N VAL A 157 -7.90 -10.83 -5.34
CA VAL A 157 -7.19 -10.38 -6.55
C VAL A 157 -5.70 -10.69 -6.46
N LEU A 158 -5.04 -10.42 -5.33
CA LEU A 158 -3.63 -10.77 -5.12
C LEU A 158 -3.36 -12.28 -5.27
N ASN A 159 -4.35 -13.11 -4.94
CA ASN A 159 -4.29 -14.57 -5.11
C ASN A 159 -4.86 -15.05 -6.46
N LYS A 160 -5.10 -14.14 -7.40
CA LYS A 160 -5.61 -14.39 -8.77
C LYS A 160 -6.97 -15.09 -8.79
N ASN A 161 -7.77 -14.92 -7.74
CA ASN A 161 -9.13 -15.43 -7.62
C ASN A 161 -10.15 -14.30 -7.85
N PHE A 162 -10.23 -13.84 -9.10
CA PHE A 162 -11.10 -12.74 -9.52
C PHE A 162 -12.59 -13.05 -9.34
N GLU A 163 -12.98 -14.32 -9.48
CA GLU A 163 -14.37 -14.76 -9.30
C GLU A 163 -14.86 -14.46 -7.88
N GLU A 164 -14.14 -14.91 -6.86
CA GLU A 164 -14.52 -14.66 -5.47
C GLU A 164 -14.35 -13.18 -5.08
N ALA A 165 -13.34 -12.49 -5.61
CA ALA A 165 -13.19 -11.04 -5.41
C ALA A 165 -14.46 -10.28 -5.86
N LYS A 166 -14.92 -10.53 -7.09
CA LYS A 166 -16.12 -9.90 -7.66
C LYS A 166 -17.39 -10.30 -6.92
N LYS A 167 -17.51 -11.54 -6.46
CA LYS A 167 -18.64 -12.00 -5.66
C LYS A 167 -18.74 -11.29 -4.30
N ILE A 168 -17.60 -11.01 -3.66
CA ILE A 168 -17.55 -10.21 -2.43
C ILE A 168 -18.05 -8.79 -2.70
N LEU A 169 -17.60 -8.16 -3.79
CA LEU A 169 -18.06 -6.82 -4.19
C LEU A 169 -19.56 -6.79 -4.49
N LEU A 170 -20.09 -7.78 -5.22
CA LEU A 170 -21.54 -7.92 -5.46
C LEU A 170 -22.33 -8.10 -4.15
N THR A 171 -21.76 -8.80 -3.17
CA THR A 171 -22.35 -8.91 -1.83
C THR A 171 -22.38 -7.53 -1.14
N GLY A 172 -21.33 -6.73 -1.28
CA GLY A 172 -21.29 -5.34 -0.84
C GLY A 172 -22.37 -4.49 -1.54
N LEU A 173 -22.44 -4.54 -2.88
CA LEU A 173 -23.40 -3.79 -3.70
C LEU A 173 -24.86 -4.15 -3.38
N SER A 174 -25.14 -5.41 -3.02
CA SER A 174 -26.48 -5.79 -2.57
C SER A 174 -26.92 -5.06 -1.29
N LYS A 175 -25.97 -4.60 -0.46
CA LYS A 175 -26.21 -3.82 0.76
C LYS A 175 -26.10 -2.31 0.53
N TYR A 176 -25.25 -1.91 -0.42
CA TYR A 176 -24.98 -0.51 -0.79
C TYR A 176 -25.14 -0.33 -2.30
N PRO A 177 -26.38 -0.35 -2.84
CA PRO A 177 -26.63 -0.38 -4.28
C PRO A 177 -26.07 0.82 -5.04
N ASP A 178 -26.02 1.99 -4.39
CA ASP A 178 -25.55 3.25 -4.97
C ASP A 178 -24.06 3.52 -4.65
N SER A 179 -23.32 2.51 -4.16
CA SER A 179 -21.92 2.69 -3.79
C SER A 179 -21.03 2.76 -5.03
N PHE A 180 -20.61 3.98 -5.38
CA PHE A 180 -19.62 4.22 -6.42
C PHE A 180 -18.32 3.44 -6.16
N ILE A 181 -17.82 3.44 -4.92
CA ILE A 181 -16.55 2.78 -4.55
C ILE A 181 -16.60 1.26 -4.82
N LEU A 182 -17.72 0.60 -4.53
CA LEU A 182 -17.85 -0.85 -4.78
C LEU A 182 -18.00 -1.18 -6.27
N PHE A 183 -18.72 -0.32 -7.00
CA PHE A 183 -18.90 -0.48 -8.44
C PHE A 183 -17.58 -0.25 -9.19
N ASP A 184 -16.85 0.80 -8.85
CA ASP A 184 -15.53 1.13 -9.40
C ASP A 184 -14.54 -0.01 -9.19
N ALA A 185 -14.43 -0.55 -7.96
CA ALA A 185 -13.60 -1.71 -7.68
C ALA A 185 -14.01 -2.98 -8.47
N TYR A 186 -15.31 -3.15 -8.77
CA TYR A 186 -15.78 -4.30 -9.54
C TYR A 186 -15.36 -4.20 -11.00
N GLU A 187 -15.50 -3.01 -11.60
CA GLU A 187 -15.04 -2.73 -12.96
C GLU A 187 -13.51 -2.86 -13.04
N GLU A 188 -12.77 -2.24 -12.13
CA GLU A 188 -11.31 -2.33 -12.06
C GLU A 188 -10.84 -3.79 -12.03
N PHE A 189 -11.43 -4.64 -11.16
CA PHE A 189 -11.03 -6.04 -11.06
C PHE A 189 -11.41 -6.85 -12.31
N THR A 190 -12.46 -6.46 -13.01
CA THR A 190 -12.86 -7.05 -14.29
C THR A 190 -11.86 -6.67 -15.37
N GLU A 191 -11.44 -5.41 -15.44
CA GLU A 191 -10.42 -4.93 -16.37
C GLU A 191 -9.08 -5.62 -16.13
N ILE A 192 -8.63 -5.73 -14.87
CA ILE A 192 -7.40 -6.45 -14.51
C ILE A 192 -7.45 -7.91 -14.98
N GLU A 193 -8.57 -8.61 -14.74
CA GLU A 193 -8.74 -10.01 -15.16
C GLU A 193 -8.65 -10.16 -16.68
N VAL A 194 -9.36 -9.31 -17.41
CA VAL A 194 -9.37 -9.30 -18.88
C VAL A 194 -7.98 -8.98 -19.43
N ASN A 195 -7.35 -7.93 -18.91
CA ASN A 195 -6.02 -7.52 -19.32
C ASN A 195 -4.99 -8.63 -19.08
N MET A 196 -4.99 -9.23 -17.88
CA MET A 196 -4.10 -10.34 -17.55
C MET A 196 -4.29 -11.52 -18.51
N LYS A 197 -5.53 -11.85 -18.88
CA LYS A 197 -5.83 -12.92 -19.85
C LYS A 197 -5.26 -12.59 -21.23
N ASN A 198 -5.41 -11.35 -21.69
CA ASN A 198 -4.90 -10.90 -22.98
C ASN A 198 -3.38 -10.91 -23.02
N ILE A 199 -2.72 -10.29 -22.03
CA ILE A 199 -1.25 -10.25 -21.93
C ILE A 199 -0.67 -11.67 -21.83
N LYS A 200 -1.31 -12.56 -21.07
CA LYS A 200 -0.87 -13.97 -21.02
C LYS A 200 -0.87 -14.62 -22.39
N LYS A 201 -1.93 -14.42 -23.16
CA LYS A 201 -2.10 -15.01 -24.49
C LYS A 201 -1.16 -14.41 -25.51
N GLU A 202 -1.06 -13.09 -25.55
CA GLU A 202 -0.45 -12.34 -26.66
C GLU A 202 1.03 -12.04 -26.42
N VAL A 203 1.44 -11.88 -25.17
CA VAL A 203 2.82 -11.50 -24.80
C VAL A 203 3.54 -12.66 -24.12
N LEU A 204 3.02 -13.13 -22.98
CA LEU A 204 3.74 -14.09 -22.13
C LEU A 204 3.94 -15.44 -22.81
N ILE A 205 2.89 -16.07 -23.36
CA ILE A 205 3.01 -17.41 -23.96
C ILE A 205 4.02 -17.44 -25.12
N PRO A 206 4.02 -16.48 -26.08
CA PRO A 206 5.06 -16.38 -27.08
C PRO A 206 6.46 -16.19 -26.47
N PHE A 207 6.59 -15.30 -25.48
CA PHE A 207 7.85 -15.03 -24.80
C PHE A 207 8.44 -16.28 -24.13
N LEU A 208 7.61 -17.07 -23.43
CA LEU A 208 8.05 -18.27 -22.71
C LEU A 208 8.69 -19.33 -23.61
N LYS A 209 8.38 -19.37 -24.92
CA LYS A 209 9.00 -20.30 -25.87
C LYS A 209 10.51 -20.04 -26.05
N ASN A 210 10.97 -18.84 -25.69
CA ASN A 210 12.37 -18.43 -25.82
C ASN A 210 13.20 -18.73 -24.56
N LEU A 211 12.59 -19.32 -23.53
CA LEU A 211 13.25 -19.67 -22.27
C LEU A 211 13.37 -21.19 -22.13
N ASN A 212 14.56 -21.67 -21.73
CA ASN A 212 14.80 -23.11 -21.53
C ASN A 212 15.04 -23.49 -20.05
N LYS A 213 15.12 -22.51 -19.14
CA LYS A 213 15.29 -22.71 -17.70
C LYS A 213 14.01 -22.45 -16.93
N LEU A 214 13.57 -23.43 -16.14
CA LEU A 214 12.33 -23.37 -15.36
C LEU A 214 12.25 -22.15 -14.42
N VAL A 215 13.37 -21.72 -13.82
CA VAL A 215 13.39 -20.56 -12.91
C VAL A 215 13.00 -19.27 -13.63
N PHE A 216 13.42 -19.08 -14.89
CA PHE A 216 13.09 -17.91 -15.70
C PHE A 216 11.65 -17.97 -16.21
N VAL A 217 11.17 -19.15 -16.61
CA VAL A 217 9.75 -19.36 -17.00
C VAL A 217 8.81 -18.98 -15.85
N LYS A 218 9.13 -19.44 -14.63
CA LYS A 218 8.36 -19.10 -13.43
C LYS A 218 8.45 -17.62 -13.10
N ALA A 219 9.64 -17.02 -13.19
CA ALA A 219 9.83 -15.60 -12.92
C ALA A 219 9.03 -14.73 -13.90
N ALA A 220 9.06 -15.05 -15.21
CA ALA A 220 8.29 -14.35 -16.22
C ALA A 220 6.79 -14.42 -15.96
N THR A 221 6.28 -15.61 -15.60
CA THR A 221 4.87 -15.78 -15.25
C THR A 221 4.48 -14.94 -14.03
N LEU A 222 5.29 -14.98 -12.97
CA LEU A 222 5.04 -14.21 -11.75
C LEU A 222 5.07 -12.69 -12.02
N LEU A 223 6.09 -12.22 -12.73
CA LEU A 223 6.25 -10.82 -13.11
C LEU A 223 5.03 -10.31 -13.86
N THR A 224 4.63 -10.99 -14.93
CA THR A 224 3.47 -10.61 -15.74
C THR A 224 2.20 -10.54 -14.90
N GLU A 225 1.89 -11.60 -14.13
CA GLU A 225 0.67 -11.63 -13.31
C GLU A 225 0.64 -10.51 -12.28
N ASN A 226 1.77 -10.28 -11.61
CA ASN A 226 1.89 -9.30 -10.54
C ASN A 226 1.81 -7.86 -11.07
N MET A 227 2.48 -7.59 -12.18
CA MET A 227 2.40 -6.28 -12.85
C MET A 227 1.00 -6.01 -13.41
N CYS A 228 0.27 -7.02 -13.93
CA CYS A 228 -1.14 -6.84 -14.31
C CYS A 228 -2.00 -6.43 -13.10
N ILE A 229 -1.84 -7.11 -11.96
CA ILE A 229 -2.58 -6.81 -10.72
C ILE A 229 -2.31 -5.39 -10.23
N ARG A 230 -1.10 -4.89 -10.44
CA ARG A 230 -0.68 -3.53 -10.05
C ARG A 230 -0.98 -2.47 -11.11
N GLY A 231 -1.67 -2.81 -12.19
CA GLY A 231 -2.11 -1.85 -13.21
C GLY A 231 -1.01 -1.37 -14.15
N TYR A 232 0.08 -2.12 -14.33
CA TYR A 232 1.09 -1.76 -15.35
C TYR A 232 0.54 -1.97 -16.76
N PHE A 233 0.97 -1.14 -17.71
CA PHE A 233 0.62 -1.31 -19.12
C PHE A 233 1.45 -2.43 -19.76
N ASN A 234 1.06 -2.79 -20.98
CA ASN A 234 1.72 -3.85 -21.75
C ASN A 234 3.21 -3.54 -21.97
N PHE A 235 3.54 -2.27 -22.21
CA PHE A 235 4.90 -1.84 -22.48
C PHE A 235 5.85 -2.13 -21.30
N GLU A 236 5.47 -1.77 -20.07
CA GLU A 236 6.30 -2.03 -18.89
C GLU A 236 6.46 -3.54 -18.67
N ILE A 237 5.39 -4.31 -18.88
CA ILE A 237 5.42 -5.77 -18.73
C ILE A 237 6.38 -6.38 -19.75
N GLU A 238 6.32 -5.96 -21.01
CA GLU A 238 7.24 -6.39 -22.06
C GLU A 238 8.69 -6.05 -21.71
N LYS A 239 8.96 -4.84 -21.23
CA LYS A 239 10.30 -4.44 -20.75
C LYS A 239 10.78 -5.29 -19.59
N GLY A 240 9.94 -5.54 -18.60
CA GLY A 240 10.26 -6.45 -17.51
C GLY A 240 10.62 -7.87 -17.99
N LEU A 241 9.91 -8.37 -19.02
CA LEU A 241 10.19 -9.66 -19.65
C LEU A 241 11.51 -9.64 -20.45
N ASP A 242 11.81 -8.57 -21.19
CA ASP A 242 13.08 -8.41 -21.89
C ASP A 242 14.27 -8.52 -20.92
N LEU A 243 14.15 -7.91 -19.74
CA LEU A 243 15.18 -8.02 -18.70
C LEU A 243 15.35 -9.47 -18.19
N ILE A 244 14.27 -10.23 -18.04
CA ILE A 244 14.33 -11.67 -17.74
C ILE A 244 15.07 -12.42 -18.85
N LYS A 245 14.83 -12.08 -20.12
CA LYS A 245 15.51 -12.72 -21.26
C LYS A 245 17.00 -12.43 -21.27
N ILE A 246 17.39 -11.18 -20.99
CA ILE A 246 18.79 -10.77 -20.91
C ILE A 246 19.50 -11.55 -19.79
N PHE A 247 18.90 -11.65 -18.61
CA PHE A 247 19.46 -12.44 -17.51
C PHE A 247 19.52 -13.94 -17.82
N HIS A 248 18.54 -14.46 -18.55
CA HIS A 248 18.53 -15.85 -19.00
C HIS A 248 19.72 -16.16 -19.92
N ASP A 249 19.93 -15.31 -20.92
CA ASP A 249 20.96 -15.47 -21.96
C ASP A 249 22.37 -15.33 -21.38
N ASN A 250 22.53 -14.45 -20.38
CA ASN A 250 23.78 -14.29 -19.64
C ASN A 250 23.97 -15.32 -18.51
N ASN A 251 23.11 -16.33 -18.42
CA ASN A 251 23.20 -17.40 -17.43
C ASN A 251 23.22 -16.93 -15.97
N LEU A 252 22.48 -15.86 -15.62
CA LEU A 252 22.39 -15.35 -14.26
C LEU A 252 22.06 -16.47 -13.25
N ASN A 253 22.88 -16.61 -12.21
CA ASN A 253 22.76 -17.67 -11.21
C ASN A 253 21.80 -17.29 -10.07
N ILE A 254 20.50 -17.24 -10.37
CA ILE A 254 19.44 -17.10 -9.38
C ILE A 254 18.54 -18.34 -9.43
N LYS A 255 18.33 -18.97 -8.26
CA LYS A 255 17.49 -20.18 -8.12
C LYS A 255 16.06 -19.88 -7.66
N ASP A 256 15.80 -18.66 -7.24
CA ASP A 256 14.54 -18.22 -6.66
C ASP A 256 13.78 -17.37 -7.69
N SER A 257 12.74 -17.93 -8.30
CA SER A 257 11.96 -17.27 -9.34
C SER A 257 11.17 -16.07 -8.82
N VAL A 258 10.77 -16.07 -7.55
CA VAL A 258 10.04 -14.95 -6.91
C VAL A 258 10.98 -13.77 -6.77
N LEU A 259 12.20 -14.02 -6.27
CA LEU A 259 13.24 -13.01 -6.18
C LEU A 259 13.63 -12.44 -7.56
N LEU A 260 13.75 -13.30 -8.59
CA LEU A 260 14.06 -12.84 -9.94
C LEU A 260 12.96 -11.92 -10.51
N ALA A 261 11.69 -12.32 -10.38
CA ALA A 261 10.56 -11.49 -10.80
C ALA A 261 10.55 -10.13 -10.07
N ALA A 262 10.73 -10.14 -8.75
CA ALA A 262 10.80 -8.91 -7.95
C ALA A 262 11.95 -7.98 -8.38
N ILE A 263 13.12 -8.52 -8.72
CA ILE A 263 14.25 -7.71 -9.22
C ILE A 263 13.87 -7.03 -10.54
N CYS A 264 13.27 -7.76 -11.48
CA CYS A 264 12.87 -7.20 -12.76
C CYS A 264 11.78 -6.13 -12.60
N GLU A 265 10.79 -6.37 -11.73
CA GLU A 265 9.76 -5.38 -11.43
C GLU A 265 10.34 -4.14 -10.74
N TYR A 266 11.32 -4.30 -9.85
CA TYR A 266 12.02 -3.18 -9.20
C TYR A 266 12.62 -2.23 -10.23
N PHE A 267 13.41 -2.73 -11.18
CA PHE A 267 14.02 -1.87 -12.21
C PHE A 267 12.96 -1.25 -13.12
N THR A 268 11.90 -1.98 -13.45
CA THR A 268 10.82 -1.46 -14.27
C THR A 268 10.10 -0.30 -13.58
N THR A 269 9.87 -0.41 -12.27
CA THR A 269 9.17 0.59 -11.45
C THR A 269 10.04 1.78 -11.07
N LEU A 270 11.36 1.60 -11.03
CA LEU A 270 12.30 2.65 -10.61
C LEU A 270 12.25 3.90 -11.50
N SER A 271 11.79 3.76 -12.74
CA SER A 271 11.59 4.86 -13.69
C SER A 271 10.50 5.85 -13.27
N ILE A 272 9.53 5.43 -12.45
CA ILE A 272 8.34 6.22 -12.07
C ILE A 272 8.26 6.52 -10.58
N SER A 273 9.23 6.08 -9.77
CA SER A 273 9.18 6.23 -8.32
C SER A 273 10.57 6.26 -7.68
N ASP A 274 10.69 6.79 -6.46
CA ASP A 274 11.94 6.73 -5.72
C ASP A 274 12.35 5.29 -5.34
N ALA A 275 13.65 5.07 -5.20
CA ALA A 275 14.23 3.75 -4.98
C ALA A 275 13.78 3.08 -3.68
N GLU A 276 13.61 3.86 -2.60
CA GLU A 276 13.29 3.32 -1.28
C GLU A 276 11.81 2.93 -1.19
N PHE A 277 10.91 3.76 -1.73
CA PHE A 277 9.51 3.42 -1.89
C PHE A 277 9.36 2.18 -2.79
N THR A 278 9.99 2.17 -3.96
CA THR A 278 9.93 1.04 -4.90
C THR A 278 10.40 -0.24 -4.22
N LEU A 279 11.54 -0.20 -3.53
CA LEU A 279 12.07 -1.36 -2.81
C LEU A 279 11.11 -1.88 -1.73
N ASN A 280 10.47 -0.99 -0.97
CA ASN A 280 9.47 -1.37 0.03
C ASN A 280 8.25 -2.00 -0.65
N THR A 281 7.70 -1.36 -1.67
CA THR A 281 6.51 -1.82 -2.39
C THR A 281 6.73 -3.21 -2.97
N ILE A 282 7.82 -3.41 -3.72
CA ILE A 282 8.14 -4.70 -4.33
C ILE A 282 8.43 -5.78 -3.29
N ALA A 283 9.20 -5.46 -2.24
CA ALA A 283 9.49 -6.45 -1.19
C ALA A 283 8.22 -6.95 -0.51
N ASN A 284 7.28 -6.05 -0.20
CA ASN A 284 6.03 -6.44 0.43
C ASN A 284 5.12 -7.22 -0.52
N PHE A 285 4.98 -6.75 -1.76
CA PHE A 285 4.12 -7.39 -2.76
C PHE A 285 4.54 -8.83 -3.07
N TYR A 286 5.85 -9.07 -3.19
CA TYR A 286 6.42 -10.41 -3.42
C TYR A 286 6.64 -11.20 -2.13
N ASN A 287 6.29 -10.67 -0.96
CA ASN A 287 6.56 -11.24 0.36
C ASN A 287 8.04 -11.65 0.54
N LEU A 288 8.95 -10.74 0.20
CA LEU A 288 10.39 -10.91 0.29
C LEU A 288 10.96 -10.13 1.46
N ASN A 289 12.05 -10.66 2.03
CA ASN A 289 12.87 -9.87 2.94
C ASN A 289 13.51 -8.70 2.16
N LYS A 290 13.19 -7.47 2.57
CA LYS A 290 13.70 -6.25 1.93
C LYS A 290 15.22 -6.21 1.80
N SER A 291 15.96 -6.56 2.86
CA SER A 291 17.43 -6.54 2.84
C SER A 291 18.00 -7.55 1.85
N ARG A 292 17.35 -8.71 1.70
CA ARG A 292 17.68 -9.71 0.69
C ARG A 292 17.45 -9.14 -0.72
N LEU A 293 16.27 -8.57 -0.98
CA LEU A 293 15.97 -7.95 -2.29
C LEU A 293 16.99 -6.86 -2.62
N LYS A 294 17.23 -5.92 -1.69
CA LYS A 294 18.20 -4.82 -1.86
C LYS A 294 19.60 -5.32 -2.22
N LYS A 295 20.08 -6.36 -1.52
CA LYS A 295 21.39 -6.96 -1.80
C LYS A 295 21.46 -7.49 -3.24
N HIS A 296 20.42 -8.18 -3.69
CA HIS A 296 20.41 -8.73 -5.05
C HIS A 296 20.26 -7.66 -6.12
N VAL A 297 19.46 -6.62 -5.89
CA VAL A 297 19.38 -5.45 -6.78
C VAL A 297 20.76 -4.83 -6.96
N LEU A 298 21.47 -4.52 -5.87
CA LEU A 298 22.81 -3.93 -5.93
C LEU A 298 23.82 -4.83 -6.67
N ASN A 299 23.73 -6.15 -6.47
CA ASN A 299 24.57 -7.09 -7.20
C ASN A 299 24.29 -7.04 -8.71
N ILE A 300 23.01 -6.97 -9.11
CA ILE A 300 22.62 -6.86 -10.53
C ILE A 300 23.04 -5.52 -11.12
N GLU A 301 22.87 -4.41 -10.41
CA GLU A 301 23.37 -3.10 -10.84
C GLU A 301 24.89 -3.10 -11.06
N THR A 302 25.63 -3.89 -10.26
CA THR A 302 27.09 -4.00 -10.39
C THR A 302 27.50 -4.93 -11.53
N GLU A 303 26.86 -6.10 -11.65
CA GLU A 303 27.22 -7.13 -12.64
C GLU A 303 26.69 -6.81 -14.05
N PHE A 304 25.56 -6.12 -14.15
CA PHE A 304 24.85 -5.79 -15.39
C PHE A 304 24.66 -4.27 -15.56
N SER A 305 25.62 -3.46 -15.13
CA SER A 305 25.50 -1.99 -15.09
C SER A 305 25.05 -1.37 -16.41
N GLU A 306 25.73 -1.70 -17.52
CA GLU A 306 25.42 -1.18 -18.86
C GLU A 306 24.02 -1.59 -19.33
N THR A 307 23.62 -2.84 -19.04
CA THR A 307 22.28 -3.34 -19.35
C THR A 307 21.21 -2.59 -18.57
N VAL A 308 21.41 -2.40 -17.25
CA VAL A 308 20.46 -1.69 -16.38
C VAL A 308 20.36 -0.23 -16.78
N GLU A 309 21.47 0.43 -17.08
CA GLU A 309 21.49 1.84 -17.53
C GLU A 309 20.73 2.01 -18.85
N THR A 310 21.00 1.14 -19.83
CA THR A 310 20.30 1.15 -21.13
C THR A 310 18.80 0.92 -20.93
N PHE A 311 18.44 -0.09 -20.14
CA PHE A 311 17.05 -0.42 -19.82
C PHE A 311 16.29 0.75 -19.18
N LEU A 312 16.89 1.41 -18.18
CA LEU A 312 16.28 2.57 -17.51
C LEU A 312 16.18 3.77 -18.44
N SER A 313 17.17 3.98 -19.31
CA SER A 313 17.15 5.05 -20.32
C SER A 313 15.98 4.88 -21.30
N GLU A 314 15.74 3.65 -21.78
CA GLU A 314 14.62 3.35 -22.67
C GLU A 314 13.26 3.57 -22.00
N LEU A 315 13.10 3.13 -20.75
CA LEU A 315 11.87 3.38 -19.98
C LEU A 315 11.63 4.88 -19.78
N ASN A 316 12.65 5.63 -19.35
CA ASN A 316 12.54 7.07 -19.14
C ASN A 316 12.19 7.81 -20.44
N LEU A 317 12.78 7.40 -21.57
CA LEU A 317 12.45 7.99 -22.87
C LEU A 317 10.98 7.74 -23.23
N PHE A 318 10.47 6.53 -23.02
CA PHE A 318 9.06 6.23 -23.24
C PHE A 318 8.14 7.13 -22.41
N TYR A 319 8.38 7.23 -21.10
CA TYR A 319 7.54 8.08 -20.24
C TYR A 319 7.61 9.55 -20.62
N ASN A 320 8.77 10.07 -20.99
CA ASN A 320 8.89 11.45 -21.45
C ASN A 320 8.03 11.69 -22.71
N ILE A 321 8.07 10.76 -23.68
CA ILE A 321 7.25 10.85 -24.89
C ILE A 321 5.76 10.79 -24.57
N GLU A 322 5.32 9.90 -23.69
CA GLU A 322 3.91 9.80 -23.31
C GLU A 322 3.43 11.03 -22.51
N LEU A 323 4.28 11.59 -21.65
CA LEU A 323 3.98 12.83 -20.94
C LEU A 323 3.85 14.03 -21.90
N ASP A 324 4.71 14.11 -22.92
CA ASP A 324 4.64 15.16 -23.93
C ASP A 324 3.31 15.07 -24.71
N LYS A 325 2.87 13.87 -25.11
CA LYS A 325 1.57 13.66 -25.77
C LYS A 325 0.40 14.09 -24.90
N ILE A 326 0.41 13.72 -23.62
CA ILE A 326 -0.64 14.12 -22.68
C ILE A 326 -0.66 15.63 -22.52
N SER A 327 0.50 16.29 -22.47
CA SER A 327 0.58 17.76 -22.41
C SER A 327 -0.03 18.42 -23.65
N GLU A 328 0.29 17.91 -24.84
CA GLU A 328 -0.26 18.43 -26.10
C GLU A 328 -1.78 18.25 -26.19
N GLU A 329 -2.31 17.12 -25.71
CA GLU A 329 -3.75 16.88 -25.66
C GLU A 329 -4.45 17.84 -24.68
N LEU A 330 -3.81 18.17 -23.55
CA LEU A 330 -4.36 19.08 -22.54
C LEU A 330 -4.34 20.55 -22.98
N ASP A 331 -3.30 21.00 -23.69
CA ASP A 331 -3.22 22.36 -24.22
C ASP A 331 -4.36 22.67 -25.22
N GLY A 332 -4.93 21.63 -25.84
CA GLY A 332 -6.10 21.74 -26.72
C GLY A 332 -7.45 21.91 -26.02
N PHE A 333 -7.53 21.84 -24.68
CA PHE A 333 -8.78 22.01 -23.91
C PHE A 333 -9.02 23.44 -23.41
N ASP A 334 -8.02 24.32 -23.49
CA ASP A 334 -8.11 25.72 -23.04
C ASP A 334 -8.57 26.70 -24.15
N GLU A 335 -8.78 26.21 -25.39
CA GLU A 335 -9.43 26.93 -26.51
C GLU A 335 -10.90 26.53 -26.68
#